data_AF-A0A947YVF2-F1
#
_entry.id   AF-A0A947YVF2-F1
#
_cell.length_a   1.000
_cell.length_b   1.000
_cell.length_c   1.000
_cell.angle_alpha   90.00
_cell.angle_beta   90.00
_cell.angle_gamma   90.00
#
_symmetry.space_group_name_H-M   'P 1'
#
loop_
_entity.id
_entity.type
_entity.pdbx_description
1 polymer ?
#
loop_
_entity_poly.entity_id
_entity_poly.type
_entity_poly.pdbx_seq_one_letter_code
_entity_poly.pdbx_strand_id
1 'polypeptide(L)'
;MMIPILIMGLLQGATWLDNLDTSYKKGQITLDEKLEIQMRGIIAPDTLPDEWKKIVAENPLNVRSATPIIMDAFQKSRKSKNPLYPRIPDPMQYYLDSDLYPVRVYYYNEVQHDLAQSVLEGVDEAWAKSIDDFGFYAPPIVTEDGRYPFYIMNASGAAGYTSPVGYYDETPWDDCVTYIVIEENSHGGMVKATVAHELNHASQAAMDCLEPVVFWENTAVFTEIAVYPQIVQWMGYYAEYFQESPWWSISENETPYWYGGFIWPMFLANEYGEGPHDGYYIRDIWERTMQETENVTNVPNYMQVISEKLEEDGSSLNEAFALFTIGRYFVENEANNNMDIIPFAEYITPSVPIQRSLYTDDYSEYEPSESQAPKPYGVNYFRIRQGTKIRNTTIELEDEEGENWQIVYAPMNGSREDIVMIDGTDGKVSMEFDPGQTGDIILAVINKGNDNFNFRSIPHFGTQYKLTVRPTIPYPEISAVLPQSVETGSEKLITIYGSEFQEGAQVSFFPMDGISIVNVEFVNASQLKVTVDTPVDLSTGSRTIIVTNPDEGTADLDGGLTFTQGVPSSSKDDGGCSSSGTRSTSFPTILFVLFGLLFAVRRRIFL
;
A
#
# COMPACT_ATOMS: atom_id res chain seq x y z
N MET A 1 15.62 -26.88 -18.09
CA MET A 1 16.16 -26.39 -16.80
C MET A 1 16.85 -25.07 -17.10
N MET A 2 16.04 -24.03 -17.29
CA MET A 2 16.53 -22.67 -17.55
C MET A 2 16.91 -22.06 -16.21
N ILE A 3 18.13 -21.56 -16.11
CA ILE A 3 18.51 -20.64 -15.04
C ILE A 3 17.86 -19.31 -15.44
N PRO A 4 16.88 -18.78 -14.69
CA PRO A 4 16.35 -17.46 -14.96
C PRO A 4 17.47 -16.45 -14.68
N ILE A 5 17.61 -15.45 -15.54
CA ILE A 5 18.69 -14.44 -15.51
C ILE A 5 18.66 -13.56 -14.23
N LEU A 6 17.76 -13.79 -13.27
CA LEU A 6 17.44 -12.82 -12.22
C LEU A 6 17.25 -13.40 -10.80
N ILE A 7 18.18 -14.25 -10.34
CA ILE A 7 18.48 -14.35 -8.88
C ILE A 7 19.48 -13.22 -8.51
N MET A 8 19.29 -12.01 -9.04
CA MET A 8 20.31 -10.96 -8.97
C MET A 8 19.81 -9.63 -8.39
N GLY A 9 18.54 -9.52 -7.98
CA GLY A 9 18.04 -8.32 -7.28
C GLY A 9 18.68 -8.07 -5.91
N LEU A 10 19.31 -9.08 -5.29
CA LEU A 10 19.97 -8.95 -3.98
C LEU A 10 21.51 -9.01 -4.05
N LEU A 11 22.11 -9.11 -5.25
CA LEU A 11 23.57 -9.18 -5.45
C LEU A 11 24.05 -8.51 -6.76
N GLN A 12 23.33 -7.54 -7.32
CA GLN A 12 23.86 -6.71 -8.41
C GLN A 12 24.67 -5.54 -7.84
N GLY A 13 25.92 -5.40 -8.29
CA GLY A 13 26.69 -4.18 -8.06
C GLY A 13 26.04 -2.98 -8.77
N ALA A 14 26.40 -1.77 -8.37
CA ALA A 14 25.90 -0.53 -9.00
C ALA A 14 26.08 -0.56 -10.52
N THR A 15 25.02 -0.26 -11.27
CA THR A 15 25.03 -0.13 -12.74
C THR A 15 25.81 1.11 -13.18
N TRP A 16 26.11 1.24 -14.47
CA TRP A 16 26.70 2.47 -14.99
C TRP A 16 25.75 3.68 -14.86
N LEU A 17 24.43 3.48 -14.81
CA LEU A 17 23.46 4.55 -14.54
C LEU A 17 23.56 5.06 -13.09
N ASP A 18 23.76 4.17 -12.12
CA ASP A 18 23.99 4.58 -10.72
C ASP A 18 25.25 5.43 -10.57
N ASN A 19 26.30 5.08 -11.31
CA ASN A 19 27.54 5.86 -11.40
C ASN A 19 27.28 7.23 -12.04
N LEU A 20 26.52 7.27 -13.13
CA LEU A 20 26.12 8.49 -13.82
C LEU A 20 25.33 9.44 -12.91
N ASP A 21 24.33 8.90 -12.21
CA ASP A 21 23.53 9.63 -11.24
C ASP A 21 24.36 10.16 -10.08
N THR A 22 25.29 9.35 -9.58
CA THR A 22 26.22 9.76 -8.53
C THR A 22 27.12 10.90 -8.99
N SER A 23 27.66 10.84 -10.21
CA SER A 23 28.51 11.89 -10.78
C SER A 23 27.74 13.20 -10.98
N TYR A 24 26.49 13.12 -11.47
CA TYR A 24 25.61 14.27 -11.58
C TYR A 24 25.28 14.89 -10.22
N LYS A 25 24.88 14.07 -9.22
CA LYS A 25 24.58 14.53 -7.85
C LYS A 25 25.80 15.18 -7.17
N LYS A 26 27.02 14.75 -7.52
CA LYS A 26 28.29 15.36 -7.06
C LYS A 26 28.70 16.61 -7.83
N GLY A 27 27.97 17.01 -8.87
CA GLY A 27 28.29 18.16 -9.73
C GLY A 27 29.50 17.95 -10.63
N GLN A 28 29.86 16.70 -10.93
CA GLN A 28 31.00 16.37 -11.80
C GLN A 28 30.68 16.51 -13.28
N ILE A 29 29.40 16.37 -13.62
CA ILE A 29 28.84 16.52 -14.97
C ILE A 29 27.57 17.38 -14.89
N THR A 30 27.25 18.07 -15.98
CA THR A 30 26.01 18.81 -16.17
C THR A 30 24.82 17.89 -16.47
N LEU A 31 23.60 18.43 -16.43
CA LEU A 31 22.41 17.68 -16.84
C LEU A 31 22.49 17.29 -18.33
N ASP A 32 22.90 18.21 -19.21
CA ASP A 32 23.03 17.93 -20.64
C ASP A 32 24.02 16.78 -20.91
N GLU A 33 25.18 16.80 -20.24
CA GLU A 33 26.16 15.71 -20.32
C GLU A 33 25.59 14.40 -19.78
N LYS A 34 24.85 14.44 -18.66
CA LYS A 34 24.17 13.25 -18.13
C LYS A 34 23.22 12.65 -19.16
N LEU A 35 22.31 13.44 -19.74
CA LEU A 35 21.31 12.94 -20.70
C LEU A 35 21.99 12.39 -21.97
N GLU A 36 23.05 13.05 -22.45
CA GLU A 36 23.82 12.58 -23.60
C GLU A 36 24.51 11.23 -23.32
N ILE A 37 25.17 11.08 -22.16
CA ILE A 37 25.81 9.82 -21.75
C ILE A 37 24.77 8.72 -21.56
N GLN A 38 23.63 9.04 -20.92
CA GLN A 38 22.51 8.13 -20.70
C GLN A 38 22.00 7.53 -22.02
N MET A 39 21.80 8.36 -23.04
CA MET A 39 21.33 7.89 -24.34
C MET A 39 22.44 7.14 -25.10
N ARG A 40 23.63 7.73 -25.24
CA ARG A 40 24.73 7.16 -26.04
C ARG A 40 25.30 5.90 -25.43
N GLY A 41 25.26 5.74 -24.11
CA GLY A 41 25.66 4.50 -23.43
C GLY A 41 24.84 3.29 -23.86
N ILE A 42 23.65 3.50 -24.42
CA ILE A 42 22.80 2.44 -24.95
C ILE A 42 22.97 2.33 -26.47
N ILE A 43 22.72 3.42 -27.21
CA ILE A 43 22.59 3.36 -28.68
C ILE A 43 23.92 3.41 -29.42
N ALA A 44 24.98 3.91 -28.77
CA ALA A 44 26.28 4.12 -29.40
C ALA A 44 27.43 4.17 -28.36
N PRO A 45 27.60 3.13 -27.52
CA PRO A 45 28.52 3.16 -26.37
C PRO A 45 29.97 3.46 -26.77
N ASP A 46 30.41 2.96 -27.94
CA ASP A 46 31.76 3.19 -28.47
C ASP A 46 32.09 4.65 -28.76
N THR A 47 31.09 5.52 -28.78
CA THR A 47 31.25 6.94 -29.08
C THR A 47 31.44 7.79 -27.81
N LEU A 48 31.21 7.23 -26.62
CA LEU A 48 31.39 7.90 -25.33
C LEU A 48 32.85 8.34 -25.07
N PRO A 49 33.12 9.22 -24.09
CA PRO A 49 34.47 9.42 -23.57
C PRO A 49 35.06 8.11 -22.98
N ASP A 50 36.38 7.93 -23.04
CA ASP A 50 37.04 6.66 -22.64
C ASP A 50 36.71 6.19 -21.21
N GLU A 51 36.54 7.13 -20.28
CA GLU A 51 36.10 6.84 -18.90
C GLU A 51 34.72 6.17 -18.89
N TRP A 52 33.75 6.75 -19.60
CA TRP A 52 32.38 6.23 -19.66
C TRP A 52 32.28 4.94 -20.48
N LYS A 53 33.06 4.79 -21.57
CA LYS A 53 33.14 3.50 -22.30
C LYS A 53 33.52 2.36 -21.36
N LYS A 54 34.52 2.60 -20.51
CA LYS A 54 34.98 1.62 -19.54
C LYS A 54 33.92 1.33 -18.48
N ILE A 55 33.29 2.37 -17.91
CA ILE A 55 32.25 2.20 -16.89
C ILE A 55 31.05 1.41 -17.43
N VAL A 56 30.58 1.73 -18.65
CA VAL A 56 29.47 1.02 -19.31
C VAL A 56 29.82 -0.45 -19.56
N ALA A 57 31.03 -0.74 -20.04
CA ALA A 57 31.48 -2.11 -20.29
C ALA A 57 31.65 -2.94 -19.00
N GLU A 58 32.05 -2.31 -17.89
CA GLU A 58 32.28 -2.99 -16.61
C GLU A 58 31.01 -3.13 -15.76
N ASN A 59 29.97 -2.33 -15.98
CA ASN A 59 28.76 -2.25 -15.12
C ASN A 59 27.45 -2.22 -15.95
N PRO A 60 27.09 -3.31 -16.67
CA PRO A 60 25.95 -3.34 -17.61
C PRO A 60 24.58 -3.14 -16.93
N LEU A 61 23.56 -2.77 -17.72
CA LEU A 61 22.20 -2.45 -17.23
C LEU A 61 21.41 -3.66 -16.72
N ASN A 62 21.46 -4.80 -17.45
CA ASN A 62 20.64 -5.98 -17.18
C ASN A 62 19.14 -5.67 -16.95
N VAL A 63 18.52 -4.93 -17.89
CA VAL A 63 17.12 -4.49 -17.82
C VAL A 63 16.25 -5.18 -18.86
N ARG A 64 14.92 -5.14 -18.67
CA ARG A 64 13.96 -5.67 -19.66
C ARG A 64 14.00 -4.85 -20.95
N SER A 65 13.75 -3.55 -20.84
CA SER A 65 13.76 -2.59 -21.94
C SER A 65 14.71 -1.45 -21.63
N ALA A 66 15.45 -0.99 -22.65
CA ALA A 66 16.24 0.23 -22.58
C ALA A 66 15.46 1.48 -23.05
N THR A 67 14.25 1.30 -23.61
CA THR A 67 13.35 2.36 -24.05
C THR A 67 13.10 3.44 -22.99
N PRO A 68 12.79 3.13 -21.72
CA PRO A 68 12.45 4.18 -20.76
C PRO A 68 13.65 5.07 -20.46
N ILE A 69 14.87 4.51 -20.53
CA ILE A 69 16.11 5.26 -20.30
C ILE A 69 16.39 6.20 -21.48
N ILE A 70 16.19 5.74 -22.71
CA ILE A 70 16.37 6.56 -23.92
C ILE A 70 15.28 7.63 -24.00
N MET A 71 14.01 7.25 -23.76
CA MET A 71 12.86 8.14 -23.85
C MET A 71 12.90 9.23 -22.77
N ASP A 72 13.28 8.89 -21.53
CA ASP A 72 13.48 9.89 -20.47
C ASP A 72 14.55 10.92 -20.86
N ALA A 73 15.67 10.46 -21.45
CA ALA A 73 16.73 11.35 -21.93
C ALA A 73 16.25 12.24 -23.08
N PHE A 74 15.54 11.66 -24.05
CA PHE A 74 14.93 12.37 -25.16
C PHE A 74 13.96 13.47 -24.68
N GLN A 75 12.96 13.09 -23.89
CA GLN A 75 11.92 13.98 -23.38
C GLN A 75 12.50 15.12 -22.53
N LYS A 76 13.46 14.83 -21.64
CA LYS A 76 14.12 15.85 -20.80
C LYS A 76 15.04 16.76 -21.60
N SER A 77 15.70 16.25 -22.64
CA SER A 77 16.59 17.06 -23.49
C SER A 77 15.85 18.05 -24.38
N ARG A 78 14.54 17.89 -24.58
CA ARG A 78 13.72 18.77 -25.43
C ARG A 78 13.84 20.25 -25.12
N LYS A 79 13.95 20.60 -23.83
CA LYS A 79 14.10 22.00 -23.38
C LYS A 79 15.57 22.44 -23.29
N SER A 80 16.52 21.55 -23.61
CA SER A 80 17.94 21.86 -23.69
C SER A 80 18.26 22.68 -24.94
N LYS A 81 19.44 23.32 -24.94
CA LYS A 81 19.99 23.99 -26.13
C LYS A 81 20.36 23.01 -27.23
N ASN A 82 20.62 21.75 -26.88
CA ASN A 82 20.96 20.67 -27.80
C ASN A 82 20.04 19.48 -27.54
N PRO A 83 18.78 19.50 -28.02
CA PRO A 83 17.91 18.34 -27.93
C PRO A 83 18.55 17.11 -28.56
N LEU A 84 18.31 15.94 -27.96
CA LEU A 84 18.90 14.68 -28.40
C LEU A 84 18.01 14.04 -29.46
N TYR A 85 18.54 13.91 -30.67
CA TYR A 85 17.86 13.27 -31.80
C TYR A 85 18.74 12.13 -32.34
N PRO A 86 18.58 10.89 -31.84
CA PRO A 86 19.22 9.71 -32.40
C PRO A 86 18.99 9.60 -33.91
N ARG A 87 19.98 9.09 -34.65
CA ARG A 87 19.81 8.78 -36.06
C ARG A 87 19.38 7.32 -36.20
N ILE A 88 18.47 7.04 -37.14
CA ILE A 88 18.20 5.66 -37.59
C ILE A 88 19.53 5.01 -38.03
N PRO A 89 19.87 3.80 -37.54
CA PRO A 89 21.08 3.11 -37.95
C PRO A 89 21.15 2.89 -39.47
N ASP A 90 22.37 2.90 -40.03
CA ASP A 90 22.53 2.64 -41.46
C ASP A 90 22.04 1.20 -41.81
N PRO A 91 21.46 0.98 -43.01
CA PRO A 91 21.02 -0.34 -43.43
C PRO A 91 22.14 -1.38 -43.37
N MET A 92 21.79 -2.59 -42.93
CA MET A 92 22.72 -3.72 -42.86
C MET A 92 22.71 -4.57 -44.13
N GLN A 93 23.75 -5.39 -44.29
CA GLN A 93 23.89 -6.28 -45.44
C GLN A 93 22.74 -7.29 -45.55
N TYR A 94 22.30 -7.84 -44.42
CA TYR A 94 21.25 -8.85 -44.37
C TYR A 94 19.97 -8.27 -43.78
N TYR A 95 18.84 -8.67 -44.35
CA TYR A 95 17.53 -8.29 -43.84
C TYR A 95 16.47 -9.33 -44.22
N LEU A 96 15.38 -9.35 -43.45
CA LEU A 96 14.13 -10.01 -43.80
C LEU A 96 13.02 -8.98 -43.90
N ASP A 97 12.15 -9.14 -44.89
CA ASP A 97 10.97 -8.30 -45.09
C ASP A 97 9.72 -9.07 -44.67
N SER A 98 8.81 -8.40 -43.96
CA SER A 98 7.47 -8.97 -43.74
C SER A 98 6.69 -8.92 -45.06
N ASP A 99 6.01 -10.01 -45.37
CA ASP A 99 5.05 -10.13 -46.48
C ASP A 99 3.66 -9.57 -46.10
N LEU A 100 3.40 -9.37 -44.81
CA LEU A 100 2.10 -8.93 -44.28
C LEU A 100 2.09 -7.44 -43.96
N TYR A 101 3.19 -6.93 -43.39
CA TYR A 101 3.28 -5.57 -42.87
C TYR A 101 4.49 -4.83 -43.46
N PRO A 102 4.48 -3.49 -43.47
CA PRO A 102 5.58 -2.69 -44.00
C PRO A 102 6.75 -2.65 -42.99
N VAL A 103 7.32 -3.79 -42.66
CA VAL A 103 8.42 -3.94 -41.70
C VAL A 103 9.62 -4.62 -42.35
N ARG A 104 10.82 -4.22 -41.92
CA ARG A 104 12.10 -4.84 -42.29
C ARG A 104 12.93 -5.11 -41.03
N VAL A 105 13.48 -6.31 -40.92
CA VAL A 105 14.39 -6.72 -39.83
C VAL A 105 15.81 -6.83 -40.37
N TYR A 106 16.69 -5.92 -39.97
CA TYR A 106 18.10 -5.89 -40.32
C TYR A 106 18.95 -6.71 -39.34
N TYR A 107 19.99 -7.38 -39.83
CA TYR A 107 20.93 -8.16 -38.99
C TYR A 107 22.33 -8.25 -39.62
N TYR A 108 23.35 -8.58 -38.82
CA TYR A 108 24.76 -8.46 -39.23
C TYR A 108 25.27 -9.62 -40.06
N ASN A 109 24.84 -10.85 -39.80
CA ASN A 109 25.41 -12.05 -40.41
C ASN A 109 24.43 -13.23 -40.43
N GLU A 110 24.72 -14.23 -41.26
CA GLU A 110 23.85 -15.41 -41.44
C GLU A 110 23.58 -16.21 -40.16
N VAL A 111 24.43 -16.12 -39.12
CA VAL A 111 24.19 -16.82 -37.84
C VAL A 111 22.98 -16.23 -37.09
N GLN A 112 22.69 -14.95 -37.29
CA GLN A 112 21.53 -14.27 -36.70
C GLN A 112 20.24 -14.51 -37.48
N HIS A 113 20.26 -15.24 -38.59
CA HIS A 113 19.08 -15.46 -39.43
C HIS A 113 17.89 -16.06 -38.64
N ASP A 114 18.13 -17.06 -37.80
CA ASP A 114 17.05 -17.70 -37.03
C ASP A 114 16.43 -16.74 -35.99
N LEU A 115 17.25 -15.87 -35.40
CA LEU A 115 16.76 -14.80 -34.53
C LEU A 115 15.97 -13.76 -35.34
N ALA A 116 16.47 -13.35 -36.51
CA ALA A 116 15.77 -12.44 -37.42
C ALA A 116 14.40 -12.99 -37.83
N GLN A 117 14.33 -14.29 -38.14
CA GLN A 117 13.08 -14.96 -38.45
C GLN A 117 12.12 -14.94 -37.25
N SER A 118 12.60 -15.26 -36.05
CA SER A 118 11.78 -15.21 -34.84
C SER A 118 11.30 -13.80 -34.50
N VAL A 119 12.11 -12.77 -34.78
CA VAL A 119 11.72 -11.37 -34.61
C VAL A 119 10.64 -11.02 -35.62
N LEU A 120 10.80 -11.38 -36.89
CA LEU A 120 9.83 -11.10 -37.94
C LEU A 120 8.47 -11.77 -37.66
N GLU A 121 8.48 -13.03 -37.21
CA GLU A 121 7.25 -13.71 -36.79
C GLU A 121 6.59 -13.01 -35.60
N GLY A 122 7.39 -12.56 -34.62
CA GLY A 122 6.89 -11.79 -33.49
C GLY A 122 6.30 -10.45 -33.90
N VAL A 123 6.87 -9.80 -34.92
CA VAL A 123 6.33 -8.56 -35.51
C VAL A 123 4.97 -8.85 -36.13
N ASP A 124 4.87 -9.87 -36.98
CA ASP A 124 3.63 -10.19 -37.68
C ASP A 124 2.49 -10.53 -36.70
N GLU A 125 2.79 -11.31 -35.66
CA GLU A 125 1.83 -11.66 -34.60
C GLU A 125 1.44 -10.43 -33.75
N ALA A 126 2.42 -9.63 -33.32
CA ALA A 126 2.17 -8.46 -32.50
C ALA A 126 1.42 -7.37 -33.28
N TRP A 127 1.81 -7.09 -34.52
CA TRP A 127 1.16 -6.08 -35.37
C TRP A 127 -0.31 -6.45 -35.63
N ALA A 128 -0.57 -7.71 -36.01
CA ALA A 128 -1.94 -8.20 -36.22
C ALA A 128 -2.83 -7.98 -34.99
N LYS A 129 -2.26 -8.10 -33.78
CA LYS A 129 -3.01 -8.03 -32.54
C LYS A 129 -3.09 -6.61 -31.97
N SER A 130 -1.96 -5.91 -31.82
CA SER A 130 -1.94 -4.58 -31.22
C SER A 130 -2.43 -3.49 -32.16
N ILE A 131 -2.03 -3.53 -33.43
CA ILE A 131 -2.36 -2.46 -34.38
C ILE A 131 -3.66 -2.77 -35.10
N ASP A 132 -3.77 -3.94 -35.75
CA ASP A 132 -4.96 -4.23 -36.57
C ASP A 132 -6.21 -4.55 -35.74
N ASP A 133 -6.09 -5.33 -34.66
CA ASP A 133 -7.23 -5.74 -33.82
C ASP A 133 -7.56 -4.70 -32.73
N PHE A 134 -6.58 -4.29 -31.91
CA PHE A 134 -6.82 -3.30 -30.85
C PHE A 134 -6.88 -1.84 -31.33
N GLY A 135 -6.29 -1.54 -32.49
CA GLY A 135 -6.30 -0.20 -33.09
C GLY A 135 -5.21 0.73 -32.56
N PHE A 136 -4.11 0.22 -31.99
CA PHE A 136 -2.94 1.07 -31.70
C PHE A 136 -2.40 1.66 -33.01
N TYR A 137 -1.84 2.87 -32.95
CA TYR A 137 -1.37 3.53 -34.16
C TYR A 137 -0.11 2.84 -34.68
N ALA A 138 -0.08 2.57 -35.98
CA ALA A 138 1.13 2.09 -36.63
C ALA A 138 2.23 3.16 -36.55
N PRO A 139 3.48 2.78 -36.28
CA PRO A 139 4.56 3.76 -36.17
C PRO A 139 4.83 4.47 -37.52
N PRO A 140 5.20 5.77 -37.50
CA PRO A 140 5.53 6.50 -38.71
C PRO A 140 6.67 5.85 -39.49
N ILE A 141 6.51 5.77 -40.82
CA ILE A 141 7.50 5.17 -41.72
C ILE A 141 8.15 6.28 -42.55
N VAL A 142 9.37 6.65 -42.17
CA VAL A 142 10.15 7.71 -42.83
C VAL A 142 11.32 7.19 -43.66
N THR A 143 11.49 5.88 -43.71
CA THR A 143 12.55 5.22 -44.47
C THR A 143 12.25 5.28 -45.97
N GLU A 144 13.29 5.44 -46.79
CA GLU A 144 13.14 5.55 -48.25
C GLU A 144 12.55 4.29 -48.90
N ASP A 145 12.74 3.13 -48.27
CA ASP A 145 12.22 1.83 -48.71
C ASP A 145 10.76 1.58 -48.28
N GLY A 146 10.16 2.51 -47.54
CA GLY A 146 8.77 2.43 -47.08
C GLY A 146 8.54 1.31 -46.06
N ARG A 147 9.55 0.93 -45.28
CA ARG A 147 9.45 -0.10 -44.24
C ARG A 147 9.93 0.38 -42.88
N TYR A 148 9.13 0.16 -41.83
CA TYR A 148 9.51 0.44 -40.46
C TYR A 148 10.72 -0.44 -40.04
N PRO A 149 11.81 0.15 -39.53
CA PRO A 149 13.06 -0.58 -39.35
C PRO A 149 13.18 -1.23 -37.96
N PHE A 150 13.41 -2.53 -37.95
CA PHE A 150 13.90 -3.31 -36.82
C PHE A 150 15.37 -3.68 -37.05
N TYR A 151 16.16 -3.74 -35.99
CA TYR A 151 17.55 -4.17 -36.04
C TYR A 151 17.87 -5.21 -34.98
N ILE A 152 18.68 -6.20 -35.34
CA ILE A 152 19.33 -7.12 -34.40
C ILE A 152 20.73 -6.60 -34.14
N MET A 153 20.92 -6.03 -32.95
CA MET A 153 22.17 -5.39 -32.52
C MET A 153 22.40 -5.60 -31.02
N ASN A 154 23.59 -5.26 -30.55
CA ASN A 154 23.85 -5.15 -29.12
C ASN A 154 22.96 -4.06 -28.50
N ALA A 155 22.13 -4.44 -27.53
CA ALA A 155 21.21 -3.59 -26.79
C ALA A 155 21.76 -3.17 -25.42
N SER A 156 23.09 -3.24 -25.23
CA SER A 156 23.81 -2.75 -24.06
C SER A 156 23.31 -3.32 -22.72
N GLY A 157 22.93 -4.60 -22.73
CA GLY A 157 22.43 -5.33 -21.57
C GLY A 157 20.92 -5.21 -21.33
N ALA A 158 20.16 -4.66 -22.28
CA ALA A 158 18.71 -4.80 -22.33
C ALA A 158 18.28 -5.97 -23.24
N ALA A 159 17.02 -6.41 -23.19
CA ALA A 159 16.50 -7.37 -24.17
C ALA A 159 16.16 -6.71 -25.52
N GLY A 160 15.88 -5.42 -25.50
CA GLY A 160 15.57 -4.59 -26.66
C GLY A 160 15.38 -3.14 -26.25
N TYR A 161 15.17 -2.29 -27.25
CA TYR A 161 14.72 -0.92 -27.07
C TYR A 161 14.07 -0.36 -28.32
N THR A 162 13.24 0.65 -28.10
CA THR A 162 12.64 1.53 -29.08
C THR A 162 13.26 2.91 -28.88
N SER A 163 13.86 3.44 -29.94
CA SER A 163 14.59 4.69 -29.87
C SER A 163 13.88 5.76 -30.69
N PRO A 164 13.55 6.93 -30.10
CA PRO A 164 13.04 8.07 -30.84
C PRO A 164 14.14 8.65 -31.72
N VAL A 165 13.76 9.13 -32.89
CA VAL A 165 14.64 9.80 -33.86
C VAL A 165 14.38 11.31 -33.84
N GLY A 166 13.14 11.69 -33.51
CA GLY A 166 12.66 13.06 -33.46
C GLY A 166 11.13 13.08 -33.53
N TYR A 167 10.57 14.27 -33.46
CA TYR A 167 9.12 14.48 -33.62
C TYR A 167 8.69 14.27 -35.06
N TYR A 168 7.44 13.87 -35.27
CA TYR A 168 6.91 13.59 -36.60
C TYR A 168 6.10 14.77 -37.15
N ASP A 169 6.81 15.70 -37.80
CA ASP A 169 6.27 16.97 -38.31
C ASP A 169 5.17 16.84 -39.40
N GLU A 170 4.80 15.62 -39.82
CA GLU A 170 3.72 15.41 -40.80
C GLU A 170 2.32 15.35 -40.17
N THR A 171 2.23 15.24 -38.84
CA THR A 171 0.97 15.33 -38.09
C THR A 171 1.00 16.55 -37.17
N PRO A 172 -0.17 17.02 -36.68
CA PRO A 172 -0.20 18.08 -35.67
C PRO A 172 0.10 17.57 -34.25
N TRP A 173 0.21 16.24 -34.07
CA TRP A 173 0.35 15.61 -32.76
C TRP A 173 1.78 15.70 -32.24
N ASP A 174 1.92 15.59 -30.92
CA ASP A 174 3.19 15.46 -30.23
C ASP A 174 3.74 14.01 -30.33
N ASP A 175 3.73 13.45 -31.54
CA ASP A 175 4.17 12.10 -31.89
C ASP A 175 5.65 12.09 -32.35
N CYS A 176 6.24 10.89 -32.37
CA CYS A 176 7.65 10.68 -32.67
C CYS A 176 7.86 9.58 -33.70
N VAL A 177 8.91 9.78 -34.51
CA VAL A 177 9.49 8.74 -35.36
C VAL A 177 10.42 7.87 -34.54
N THR A 178 10.35 6.56 -34.71
CA THR A 178 11.16 5.60 -33.96
C THR A 178 11.82 4.54 -34.85
N TYR A 179 12.74 3.77 -34.26
CA TYR A 179 13.19 2.46 -34.75
C TYR A 179 13.31 1.50 -33.57
N ILE A 180 13.34 0.18 -33.85
CA ILE A 180 13.45 -0.85 -32.80
C ILE A 180 14.75 -1.63 -32.94
N VAL A 181 15.35 -1.95 -31.79
CA VAL A 181 16.47 -2.88 -31.65
C VAL A 181 16.09 -4.04 -30.75
N ILE A 182 16.44 -5.25 -31.17
CA ILE A 182 16.36 -6.49 -30.39
C ILE A 182 17.78 -6.99 -30.12
N GLU A 183 18.05 -7.38 -28.86
CA GLU A 183 19.36 -7.84 -28.43
C GLU A 183 19.84 -9.06 -29.23
N GLU A 184 21.03 -8.96 -29.80
CA GLU A 184 21.61 -9.95 -30.72
C GLU A 184 21.88 -11.33 -30.13
N ASN A 185 22.00 -11.42 -28.81
CA ASN A 185 22.18 -12.69 -28.10
C ASN A 185 20.86 -13.29 -27.58
N SER A 186 19.73 -12.68 -27.91
CA SER A 186 18.40 -13.16 -27.51
C SER A 186 18.09 -14.54 -28.09
N HIS A 187 17.47 -15.40 -27.28
CA HIS A 187 17.07 -16.73 -27.71
C HIS A 187 15.84 -17.23 -26.95
N GLY A 188 15.03 -18.08 -27.60
CA GLY A 188 13.91 -18.77 -26.98
C GLY A 188 12.59 -18.00 -27.01
N GLY A 189 11.60 -18.49 -26.25
CA GLY A 189 10.19 -18.07 -26.37
C GLY A 189 9.87 -16.63 -25.96
N MET A 190 10.78 -15.92 -25.30
CA MET A 190 10.57 -14.52 -24.89
C MET A 190 10.85 -13.50 -25.99
N VAL A 191 11.52 -13.89 -27.10
CA VAL A 191 11.83 -12.97 -28.21
C VAL A 191 10.56 -12.30 -28.73
N LYS A 192 9.50 -13.09 -28.97
CA LYS A 192 8.22 -12.58 -29.47
C LYS A 192 7.55 -11.62 -28.49
N ALA A 193 7.60 -11.90 -27.19
CA ALA A 193 7.11 -10.99 -26.16
C ALA A 193 7.91 -9.68 -26.13
N THR A 194 9.25 -9.73 -26.26
CA THR A 194 10.09 -8.52 -26.41
C THR A 194 9.68 -7.70 -27.63
N VAL A 195 9.41 -8.36 -28.76
CA VAL A 195 8.98 -7.67 -29.97
C VAL A 195 7.62 -6.99 -29.76
N ALA A 196 6.66 -7.63 -29.09
CA ALA A 196 5.39 -6.99 -28.75
C ALA A 196 5.57 -5.79 -27.81
N HIS A 197 6.45 -5.90 -26.81
CA HIS A 197 6.80 -4.81 -25.89
C HIS A 197 7.35 -3.59 -26.65
N GLU A 198 8.38 -3.80 -27.47
CA GLU A 198 9.01 -2.72 -28.22
C GLU A 198 8.10 -2.17 -29.35
N LEU A 199 7.32 -3.03 -30.02
CA LEU A 199 6.35 -2.56 -31.01
C LEU A 199 5.24 -1.70 -30.36
N ASN A 200 4.84 -2.02 -29.13
CA ASN A 200 3.92 -1.17 -28.40
C ASN A 200 4.53 0.20 -28.12
N HIS A 201 5.80 0.30 -27.70
CA HIS A 201 6.48 1.60 -27.57
C HIS A 201 6.52 2.40 -28.88
N ALA A 202 6.75 1.75 -30.02
CA ALA A 202 6.70 2.44 -31.31
C ALA A 202 5.29 2.97 -31.62
N SER A 203 4.24 2.25 -31.18
CA SER A 203 2.86 2.69 -31.32
C SER A 203 2.52 3.83 -30.34
N GLN A 204 2.99 3.75 -29.09
CA GLN A 204 2.87 4.81 -28.08
C GLN A 204 3.53 6.10 -28.58
N ALA A 205 4.73 5.99 -29.16
CA ALA A 205 5.44 7.10 -29.79
C ALA A 205 4.66 7.73 -30.94
N ALA A 206 3.92 6.92 -31.71
CA ALA A 206 3.05 7.38 -32.80
C ALA A 206 1.78 8.09 -32.32
N MET A 207 1.46 8.01 -31.03
CA MET A 207 0.27 8.61 -30.43
C MET A 207 0.66 9.83 -29.59
N ASP A 208 1.49 9.64 -28.56
CA ASP A 208 1.98 10.71 -27.70
C ASP A 208 3.37 10.40 -27.15
N CYS A 209 4.36 11.12 -27.68
CA CYS A 209 5.76 10.96 -27.33
C CYS A 209 6.12 11.56 -25.96
N LEU A 210 5.20 12.28 -25.31
CA LEU A 210 5.47 13.05 -24.10
C LEU A 210 4.97 12.43 -22.81
N GLU A 211 4.25 11.32 -22.87
CA GLU A 211 3.77 10.65 -21.66
C GLU A 211 4.93 10.15 -20.78
N PRO A 212 4.81 10.20 -19.44
CA PRO A 212 5.84 9.69 -18.54
C PRO A 212 6.14 8.21 -18.78
N VAL A 213 7.42 7.84 -18.71
CA VAL A 213 7.88 6.48 -19.01
C VAL A 213 7.24 5.38 -18.16
N VAL A 214 6.73 5.70 -16.96
CA VAL A 214 5.92 4.75 -16.16
C VAL A 214 4.69 4.23 -16.93
N PHE A 215 4.01 5.09 -17.70
CA PHE A 215 2.85 4.70 -18.50
C PHE A 215 3.26 3.94 -19.78
N TRP A 216 4.41 4.29 -20.35
CA TRP A 216 5.01 3.55 -21.46
C TRP A 216 5.28 2.11 -21.06
N GLU A 217 5.98 1.91 -19.94
CA GLU A 217 6.42 0.58 -19.52
C GLU A 217 5.27 -0.28 -18.98
N ASN A 218 4.36 0.28 -18.16
CA ASN A 218 3.28 -0.53 -17.62
C ASN A 218 2.30 -1.02 -18.71
N THR A 219 2.03 -0.20 -19.74
CA THR A 219 1.15 -0.59 -20.86
C THR A 219 1.88 -1.45 -21.90
N ALA A 220 3.20 -1.33 -22.04
CA ALA A 220 3.99 -2.24 -22.87
C ALA A 220 4.05 -3.66 -22.27
N VAL A 221 4.28 -3.79 -20.96
CA VAL A 221 4.20 -5.09 -20.26
C VAL A 221 2.79 -5.69 -20.33
N PHE A 222 1.75 -4.86 -20.15
CA PHE A 222 0.37 -5.30 -20.37
C PHE A 222 0.15 -5.81 -21.80
N THR A 223 0.69 -5.10 -22.80
CA THR A 223 0.56 -5.49 -24.22
C THR A 223 1.25 -6.83 -24.49
N GLU A 224 2.37 -7.14 -23.83
CA GLU A 224 2.96 -8.48 -23.92
C GLU A 224 1.92 -9.56 -23.54
N ILE A 225 1.16 -9.35 -22.46
CA ILE A 225 0.12 -10.29 -21.97
C ILE A 225 -1.10 -10.29 -22.89
N ALA A 226 -1.51 -9.13 -23.40
CA ALA A 226 -2.66 -9.01 -24.30
C ALA A 226 -2.41 -9.69 -25.65
N VAL A 227 -1.15 -9.70 -26.14
CA VAL A 227 -0.74 -10.41 -27.36
C VAL A 227 -0.47 -11.89 -27.08
N TYR A 228 0.18 -12.20 -25.96
CA TYR A 228 0.61 -13.56 -25.59
C TYR A 228 0.12 -13.94 -24.18
N PRO A 229 -1.17 -14.26 -23.98
CA PRO A 229 -1.76 -14.50 -22.65
C PRO A 229 -0.99 -15.49 -21.77
N GLN A 230 -0.37 -16.51 -22.38
CA GLN A 230 0.40 -17.54 -21.68
C GLN A 230 1.63 -17.01 -20.93
N ILE A 231 2.09 -15.78 -21.20
CA ILE A 231 3.27 -15.25 -20.53
C ILE A 231 2.99 -14.79 -19.09
N VAL A 232 1.71 -14.58 -18.73
CA VAL A 232 1.33 -14.07 -17.40
C VAL A 232 1.90 -14.93 -16.26
N GLN A 233 2.02 -16.26 -16.48
CA GLN A 233 2.63 -17.20 -15.54
C GLN A 233 4.12 -16.91 -15.22
N TRP A 234 4.78 -16.07 -16.03
CA TRP A 234 6.18 -15.64 -15.88
C TRP A 234 6.30 -14.18 -15.42
N MET A 235 5.17 -13.45 -15.31
CA MET A 235 5.14 -12.02 -14.98
C MET A 235 5.20 -11.75 -13.47
N GLY A 236 5.02 -12.77 -12.62
CA GLY A 236 5.16 -12.64 -11.16
C GLY A 236 6.49 -12.02 -10.72
N TYR A 237 7.56 -12.24 -11.50
CA TYR A 237 8.85 -11.58 -11.27
C TYR A 237 8.79 -10.05 -11.38
N TYR A 238 8.00 -9.49 -12.30
CA TYR A 238 7.84 -8.03 -12.41
C TYR A 238 6.92 -7.48 -11.33
N ALA A 239 5.93 -8.27 -10.91
CA ALA A 239 4.97 -7.90 -9.89
C ALA A 239 5.61 -7.73 -8.49
N GLU A 240 6.68 -8.45 -8.19
CA GLU A 240 7.29 -8.51 -6.84
C GLU A 240 7.56 -7.12 -6.26
N TYR A 241 8.38 -6.32 -6.95
CA TYR A 241 8.77 -5.01 -6.44
C TYR A 241 7.60 -4.01 -6.36
N PHE A 242 6.65 -4.11 -7.29
CA PHE A 242 5.43 -3.30 -7.27
C PHE A 242 4.55 -3.65 -6.07
N GLN A 243 4.38 -4.95 -5.79
CA GLN A 243 3.59 -5.47 -4.67
C GLN A 243 4.25 -5.22 -3.31
N GLU A 244 5.58 -5.26 -3.22
CA GLU A 244 6.32 -5.01 -1.98
C GLU A 244 6.37 -3.53 -1.57
N SER A 245 6.13 -2.60 -2.51
CA SER A 245 6.16 -1.14 -2.25
C SER A 245 4.80 -0.46 -2.49
N PRO A 246 3.70 -0.90 -1.84
CA PRO A 246 2.36 -0.38 -2.13
C PRO A 246 2.12 1.06 -1.66
N TRP A 247 2.97 1.59 -0.78
CA TRP A 247 2.90 2.98 -0.30
C TRP A 247 3.45 3.99 -1.31
N TRP A 248 4.13 3.53 -2.36
CA TRP A 248 4.48 4.37 -3.50
C TRP A 248 3.24 4.69 -4.32
N SER A 249 3.31 5.82 -5.05
CA SER A 249 2.24 6.17 -5.97
C SER A 249 2.15 5.12 -7.06
N ILE A 250 0.94 4.82 -7.54
CA ILE A 250 0.76 3.98 -8.74
C ILE A 250 1.48 4.56 -9.98
N SER A 251 1.78 5.86 -9.96
CA SER A 251 2.51 6.59 -11.00
C SER A 251 4.00 6.77 -10.69
N GLU A 252 4.56 6.09 -9.68
CA GLU A 252 5.96 6.23 -9.30
C GLU A 252 6.91 5.90 -10.46
N ASN A 253 7.79 6.83 -10.78
CA ASN A 253 8.70 6.73 -11.92
C ASN A 253 10.02 6.07 -11.51
N GLU A 254 9.95 4.83 -11.02
CA GLU A 254 11.10 4.08 -10.53
C GLU A 254 11.18 2.71 -11.19
N THR A 255 12.39 2.29 -11.55
CA THR A 255 12.67 0.94 -12.06
C THR A 255 13.11 0.02 -10.91
N PRO A 256 12.66 -1.24 -10.83
CA PRO A 256 11.76 -1.93 -11.75
C PRO A 256 10.26 -1.77 -11.43
N TYR A 257 9.87 -0.84 -10.55
CA TYR A 257 8.49 -0.68 -10.06
C TYR A 257 7.46 -0.52 -11.18
N TRP A 258 7.76 0.31 -12.19
CA TRP A 258 6.86 0.53 -13.31
C TRP A 258 6.55 -0.75 -14.12
N TYR A 259 7.45 -1.74 -14.14
CA TYR A 259 7.21 -2.98 -14.90
C TYR A 259 6.09 -3.78 -14.24
N GLY A 260 6.13 -3.92 -12.90
CA GLY A 260 5.05 -4.53 -12.12
C GLY A 260 3.77 -3.71 -12.11
N GLY A 261 3.84 -2.42 -12.46
CA GLY A 261 2.70 -1.55 -12.65
C GLY A 261 1.70 -2.03 -13.71
N PHE A 262 2.05 -3.01 -14.57
CA PHE A 262 1.15 -3.61 -15.56
C PHE A 262 -0.16 -4.14 -14.98
N ILE A 263 -0.18 -4.47 -13.68
CA ILE A 263 -1.38 -4.94 -12.98
C ILE A 263 -2.48 -3.85 -13.02
N TRP A 264 -2.10 -2.56 -13.05
CA TRP A 264 -3.06 -1.45 -13.17
C TRP A 264 -3.79 -1.41 -14.52
N PRO A 265 -3.12 -1.31 -15.70
CA PRO A 265 -3.82 -1.38 -16.97
C PRO A 265 -4.53 -2.72 -17.18
N MET A 266 -4.00 -3.85 -16.66
CA MET A 266 -4.69 -5.13 -16.70
C MET A 266 -6.00 -5.11 -15.90
N PHE A 267 -6.00 -4.50 -14.71
CA PHE A 267 -7.20 -4.28 -13.91
C PHE A 267 -8.19 -3.37 -14.66
N LEU A 268 -7.73 -2.24 -15.21
CA LEU A 268 -8.60 -1.33 -15.95
C LEU A 268 -9.27 -2.01 -17.15
N ALA A 269 -8.49 -2.76 -17.95
CA ALA A 269 -9.00 -3.52 -19.09
C ALA A 269 -10.02 -4.59 -18.67
N ASN A 270 -9.79 -5.27 -17.55
CA ASN A 270 -10.69 -6.28 -17.02
C ASN A 270 -11.99 -5.69 -16.45
N GLU A 271 -11.87 -4.59 -15.71
CA GLU A 271 -12.96 -4.01 -14.92
C GLU A 271 -13.87 -3.10 -15.76
N TYR A 272 -13.27 -2.34 -16.68
CA TYR A 272 -13.97 -1.31 -17.46
C TYR A 272 -13.94 -1.57 -18.97
N GLY A 273 -13.11 -2.52 -19.42
CA GLY A 273 -13.07 -2.99 -20.80
C GLY A 273 -13.81 -4.31 -21.00
N GLU A 274 -13.46 -5.02 -22.07
CA GLU A 274 -14.05 -6.30 -22.46
C GLU A 274 -13.30 -7.51 -21.83
N GLY A 275 -12.30 -7.28 -20.99
CA GLY A 275 -11.57 -8.32 -20.26
C GLY A 275 -10.07 -8.07 -20.10
N PRO A 276 -9.33 -9.01 -19.48
CA PRO A 276 -7.95 -8.78 -19.03
C PRO A 276 -6.92 -8.71 -20.17
N HIS A 277 -7.35 -8.95 -21.41
CA HIS A 277 -6.56 -8.82 -22.63
C HIS A 277 -7.11 -7.73 -23.55
N ASP A 278 -8.03 -6.89 -23.06
CA ASP A 278 -8.62 -5.83 -23.86
C ASP A 278 -7.62 -4.69 -24.08
N GLY A 279 -6.88 -4.79 -25.18
CA GLY A 279 -5.99 -3.72 -25.62
C GLY A 279 -6.73 -2.52 -26.19
N TYR A 280 -8.03 -2.63 -26.54
CA TYR A 280 -8.80 -1.48 -27.03
C TYR A 280 -8.97 -0.45 -25.91
N TYR A 281 -9.36 -0.87 -24.70
CA TYR A 281 -9.56 0.05 -23.58
C TYR A 281 -8.28 0.84 -23.26
N ILE A 282 -7.13 0.15 -23.26
CA ILE A 282 -5.82 0.78 -23.00
C ILE A 282 -5.38 1.68 -24.16
N ARG A 283 -5.65 1.28 -25.41
CA ARG A 283 -5.38 2.13 -26.57
C ARG A 283 -6.25 3.40 -26.56
N ASP A 284 -7.53 3.31 -26.22
CA ASP A 284 -8.43 4.48 -26.12
C ASP A 284 -7.89 5.51 -25.11
N ILE A 285 -7.28 5.06 -24.01
CA ILE A 285 -6.56 5.96 -23.09
C ILE A 285 -5.42 6.68 -23.84
N TRP A 286 -4.53 5.95 -24.52
CA TRP A 286 -3.45 6.56 -25.30
C TRP A 286 -3.94 7.51 -26.40
N GLU A 287 -5.04 7.19 -27.08
CA GLU A 287 -5.60 8.04 -28.14
C GLU A 287 -6.13 9.36 -27.58
N ARG A 288 -6.63 9.34 -26.35
CA ARG A 288 -7.12 10.53 -25.64
C ARG A 288 -6.00 11.37 -25.01
N THR A 289 -4.78 10.84 -24.87
CA THR A 289 -3.63 11.67 -24.46
C THR A 289 -3.05 12.49 -25.62
N MET A 290 -3.33 12.09 -26.87
CA MET A 290 -2.83 12.77 -28.06
C MET A 290 -3.12 14.26 -28.03
N GLN A 291 -2.11 15.06 -28.35
CA GLN A 291 -2.12 16.50 -28.09
C GLN A 291 -1.27 17.27 -29.11
N GLU A 292 -1.69 18.51 -29.38
CA GLU A 292 -1.05 19.42 -30.36
C GLU A 292 -0.35 20.57 -29.61
N THR A 293 0.72 20.28 -28.87
CA THR A 293 1.36 21.29 -28.00
C THR A 293 2.67 21.84 -28.55
N GLU A 294 3.03 21.46 -29.78
CA GLU A 294 4.36 21.70 -30.38
C GLU A 294 5.47 21.13 -29.48
N ASN A 295 5.15 19.98 -28.87
CA ASN A 295 5.95 19.28 -27.90
C ASN A 295 6.24 20.07 -26.62
N VAL A 296 5.50 21.12 -26.27
CA VAL A 296 5.87 21.99 -25.14
C VAL A 296 5.33 21.48 -23.80
N THR A 297 4.07 21.06 -23.78
CA THR A 297 3.34 20.63 -22.58
C THR A 297 2.84 19.21 -22.77
N ASN A 298 2.51 18.52 -21.68
CA ASN A 298 1.75 17.28 -21.81
C ASN A 298 0.46 17.44 -20.99
N VAL A 299 -0.60 17.91 -21.64
CA VAL A 299 -1.95 18.16 -21.12
C VAL A 299 -2.95 17.90 -22.26
N PRO A 300 -3.91 16.97 -22.11
CA PRO A 300 -4.11 16.14 -20.94
C PRO A 300 -2.98 15.11 -20.78
N ASN A 301 -2.71 14.68 -19.55
CA ASN A 301 -1.81 13.55 -19.29
C ASN A 301 -2.59 12.27 -19.03
N TYR A 302 -1.94 11.12 -19.13
CA TYR A 302 -2.60 9.81 -19.01
C TYR A 302 -3.47 9.63 -17.76
N MET A 303 -3.10 10.19 -16.60
CA MET A 303 -3.93 10.06 -15.39
C MET A 303 -5.17 10.96 -15.41
N GLN A 304 -5.09 12.12 -16.07
CA GLN A 304 -6.27 12.95 -16.32
C GLN A 304 -7.23 12.22 -17.27
N VAL A 305 -6.69 11.65 -18.34
CA VAL A 305 -7.46 10.87 -19.30
C VAL A 305 -8.10 9.63 -18.66
N ILE A 306 -7.37 8.90 -17.82
CA ILE A 306 -7.93 7.77 -17.07
C ILE A 306 -9.08 8.24 -16.18
N SER A 307 -8.91 9.37 -15.47
CA SER A 307 -9.99 9.92 -14.64
C SER A 307 -11.23 10.28 -15.46
N GLU A 308 -11.06 10.99 -16.58
CA GLU A 308 -12.15 11.38 -17.48
C GLU A 308 -12.85 10.16 -18.07
N LYS A 309 -12.09 9.16 -18.51
CA LYS A 309 -12.65 7.91 -19.06
C LYS A 309 -13.41 7.10 -18.01
N LEU A 310 -12.88 6.99 -16.80
CA LEU A 310 -13.59 6.32 -15.69
C LEU A 310 -14.92 7.02 -15.34
N GLU A 311 -14.97 8.35 -15.44
CA GLU A 311 -16.23 9.11 -15.28
C GLU A 311 -17.25 8.77 -16.38
N GLU A 312 -16.81 8.60 -17.63
CA GLU A 312 -17.67 8.12 -18.73
C GLU A 312 -18.21 6.71 -18.49
N ASP A 313 -17.40 5.85 -17.87
CA ASP A 313 -17.74 4.48 -17.51
C ASP A 313 -18.56 4.38 -16.20
N GLY A 314 -18.92 5.52 -15.60
CA GLY A 314 -19.79 5.58 -14.41
C GLY A 314 -19.07 5.28 -13.08
N SER A 315 -17.75 5.45 -13.05
CA SER A 315 -16.87 5.29 -11.90
C SER A 315 -16.07 6.58 -11.66
N SER A 316 -14.99 6.49 -10.88
CA SER A 316 -14.02 7.54 -10.67
C SER A 316 -12.63 6.95 -10.45
N LEU A 317 -11.59 7.76 -10.65
CA LEU A 317 -10.20 7.33 -10.36
C LEU A 317 -10.04 6.82 -8.92
N ASN A 318 -10.75 7.44 -7.98
CA ASN A 318 -10.72 7.06 -6.57
C ASN A 318 -11.40 5.70 -6.32
N GLU A 319 -12.59 5.47 -6.87
CA GLU A 319 -13.30 4.18 -6.73
C GLU A 319 -12.54 3.05 -7.43
N ALA A 320 -12.01 3.30 -8.62
CA ALA A 320 -11.19 2.34 -9.35
C ALA A 320 -9.92 1.98 -8.56
N PHE A 321 -9.22 2.98 -8.02
CA PHE A 321 -8.01 2.74 -7.23
C PHE A 321 -8.30 2.03 -5.90
N ALA A 322 -9.45 2.31 -5.27
CA ALA A 322 -9.93 1.61 -4.08
C ALA A 322 -10.17 0.11 -4.33
N LEU A 323 -10.89 -0.22 -5.41
CA LEU A 323 -11.12 -1.61 -5.81
C LEU A 323 -9.80 -2.32 -6.15
N PHE A 324 -8.97 -1.68 -6.96
CA PHE A 324 -7.65 -2.20 -7.33
C PHE A 324 -6.80 -2.52 -6.10
N THR A 325 -6.80 -1.64 -5.10
CA THR A 325 -6.10 -1.81 -3.84
C THR A 325 -6.54 -3.07 -3.09
N ILE A 326 -7.85 -3.33 -2.97
CA ILE A 326 -8.33 -4.59 -2.38
C ILE A 326 -7.92 -5.79 -3.23
N GLY A 327 -8.04 -5.67 -4.56
CA GLY A 327 -7.62 -6.70 -5.49
C GLY A 327 -6.15 -7.09 -5.37
N ARG A 328 -5.25 -6.11 -5.16
CA ARG A 328 -3.81 -6.33 -4.95
C ARG A 328 -3.49 -7.19 -3.73
N TYR A 329 -4.36 -7.24 -2.72
CA TYR A 329 -4.18 -8.10 -1.55
C TYR A 329 -4.61 -9.54 -1.83
N PHE A 330 -5.76 -9.75 -2.47
CA PHE A 330 -6.33 -11.08 -2.74
C PHE A 330 -5.68 -11.75 -3.96
N VAL A 331 -4.36 -11.93 -3.91
CA VAL A 331 -3.54 -12.63 -4.91
C VAL A 331 -2.72 -13.76 -4.26
N GLU A 332 -2.17 -14.64 -5.08
CA GLU A 332 -1.33 -15.77 -4.67
C GLU A 332 -1.98 -16.61 -3.55
N ASN A 333 -1.36 -16.64 -2.35
CA ASN A 333 -1.81 -17.43 -1.22
C ASN A 333 -3.05 -16.84 -0.52
N GLU A 334 -3.33 -15.57 -0.77
CA GLU A 334 -4.51 -14.86 -0.26
C GLU A 334 -5.61 -14.77 -1.32
N ALA A 335 -5.46 -15.42 -2.49
CA ALA A 335 -6.46 -15.38 -3.54
C ALA A 335 -7.84 -15.88 -3.05
N ASN A 336 -8.88 -15.08 -3.33
CA ASN A 336 -10.26 -15.38 -3.01
C ASN A 336 -11.12 -15.26 -4.28
N ASN A 337 -11.64 -16.39 -4.76
CA ASN A 337 -12.46 -16.45 -5.98
C ASN A 337 -13.77 -15.62 -5.91
N ASN A 338 -14.22 -15.22 -4.71
CA ASN A 338 -15.39 -14.35 -4.56
C ASN A 338 -15.04 -12.86 -4.64
N MET A 339 -13.75 -12.49 -4.58
CA MET A 339 -13.31 -11.11 -4.78
C MET A 339 -13.19 -10.80 -6.27
N ASP A 340 -12.53 -11.68 -7.03
CA ASP A 340 -12.44 -11.66 -8.51
C ASP A 340 -12.20 -10.26 -9.12
N ILE A 341 -11.20 -9.54 -8.59
CA ILE A 341 -10.86 -8.16 -9.02
C ILE A 341 -9.65 -8.16 -9.97
N ILE A 342 -8.57 -8.81 -9.56
CA ILE A 342 -7.35 -8.91 -10.38
C ILE A 342 -7.39 -10.23 -11.14
N PRO A 343 -7.41 -10.19 -12.49
CA PRO A 343 -7.33 -11.40 -13.29
C PRO A 343 -5.98 -12.09 -13.08
N PHE A 344 -5.96 -13.42 -13.20
CA PHE A 344 -4.75 -14.22 -13.02
C PHE A 344 -4.11 -14.06 -11.63
N ALA A 345 -4.92 -13.83 -10.60
CA ALA A 345 -4.49 -13.58 -9.23
C ALA A 345 -3.51 -14.64 -8.69
N GLU A 346 -3.61 -15.89 -9.16
CA GLU A 346 -2.71 -16.99 -8.80
C GLU A 346 -1.26 -16.82 -9.31
N TYR A 347 -1.03 -15.97 -10.31
CA TYR A 347 0.29 -15.70 -10.89
C TYR A 347 0.90 -14.36 -10.46
N ILE A 348 0.14 -13.54 -9.73
CA ILE A 348 0.61 -12.27 -9.16
C ILE A 348 1.19 -12.54 -7.76
N THR A 349 2.47 -12.28 -7.57
CA THR A 349 3.19 -12.56 -6.31
C THR A 349 4.17 -11.42 -5.97
N PRO A 350 4.42 -11.14 -4.67
CA PRO A 350 3.67 -11.64 -3.52
C PRO A 350 2.33 -10.89 -3.35
N SER A 351 1.52 -11.32 -2.38
CA SER A 351 0.51 -10.43 -1.82
C SER A 351 1.19 -9.24 -1.12
N VAL A 352 0.52 -8.09 -1.13
CA VAL A 352 1.03 -6.84 -0.55
C VAL A 352 1.36 -6.97 0.96
N PRO A 353 2.41 -6.30 1.45
CA PRO A 353 2.80 -6.37 2.84
C PRO A 353 1.78 -5.71 3.76
N ILE A 354 1.48 -6.38 4.87
CA ILE A 354 0.64 -5.86 5.95
C ILE A 354 1.53 -5.11 6.93
N GLN A 355 1.21 -3.84 7.22
CA GLN A 355 1.92 -3.01 8.19
C GLN A 355 1.82 -3.60 9.61
N ARG A 356 0.61 -3.99 10.00
CA ARG A 356 0.34 -4.58 11.32
C ARG A 356 -0.95 -5.40 11.32
N SER A 357 -0.98 -6.45 12.15
CA SER A 357 -2.25 -7.06 12.59
C SER A 357 -2.73 -6.35 13.87
N LEU A 358 -3.95 -5.83 13.84
CA LEU A 358 -4.61 -5.14 14.96
C LEU A 358 -5.82 -5.96 15.42
N TYR A 359 -6.30 -5.73 16.64
CA TYR A 359 -7.39 -6.52 17.23
C TYR A 359 -8.57 -5.63 17.61
N THR A 360 -9.78 -6.13 17.38
CA THR A 360 -11.04 -5.40 17.61
C THR A 360 -11.35 -5.13 19.08
N ASP A 361 -10.76 -5.92 19.98
CA ASP A 361 -10.93 -5.83 21.43
C ASP A 361 -9.73 -5.17 22.13
N ASP A 362 -8.84 -4.49 21.42
CA ASP A 362 -7.74 -3.75 22.04
C ASP A 362 -7.77 -2.27 21.65
N TYR A 363 -7.17 -1.41 22.47
CA TYR A 363 -6.85 -0.05 22.06
C TYR A 363 -5.49 -0.06 21.39
N SER A 364 -5.44 0.25 20.10
CA SER A 364 -4.21 0.30 19.32
C SER A 364 -4.08 1.61 18.56
N GLU A 365 -2.88 2.16 18.58
CA GLU A 365 -2.47 3.26 17.71
C GLU A 365 -1.31 2.79 16.81
N TYR A 366 -1.27 3.34 15.60
CA TYR A 366 -0.21 3.11 14.63
C TYR A 366 0.08 4.39 13.85
N GLU A 367 1.36 4.66 13.64
CA GLU A 367 1.88 5.68 12.73
C GLU A 367 2.91 4.99 11.80
N PRO A 368 2.88 5.25 10.48
CA PRO A 368 3.82 4.63 9.56
C PRO A 368 5.24 5.18 9.73
N SER A 369 6.23 4.41 9.29
CA SER A 369 7.58 4.96 9.14
C SER A 369 7.62 5.98 7.98
N GLU A 370 8.53 6.95 8.03
CA GLU A 370 8.67 7.97 6.96
C GLU A 370 8.83 7.36 5.56
N SER A 371 9.54 6.23 5.45
CA SER A 371 9.75 5.52 4.19
C SER A 371 8.54 4.71 3.70
N GLN A 372 7.52 4.51 4.54
CA GLN A 372 6.33 3.70 4.25
C GLN A 372 5.03 4.50 4.35
N ALA A 373 5.12 5.79 4.68
CA ALA A 373 4.01 6.71 4.60
C ALA A 373 3.45 6.73 3.16
N PRO A 374 2.14 6.57 2.95
CA PRO A 374 1.54 6.57 1.62
C PRO A 374 1.75 7.91 0.89
N LYS A 375 2.36 7.86 -0.28
CA LYS A 375 2.32 8.95 -1.26
C LYS A 375 0.92 9.04 -1.88
N PRO A 376 0.57 10.13 -2.59
CA PRO A 376 -0.68 10.19 -3.35
C PRO A 376 -0.86 8.99 -4.29
N TYR A 377 -2.03 8.37 -4.25
CA TYR A 377 -2.32 7.07 -4.88
C TYR A 377 -1.36 5.95 -4.46
N GLY A 378 -0.96 5.97 -3.19
CA GLY A 378 -0.27 4.90 -2.48
C GLY A 378 -1.11 4.43 -1.28
N VAL A 379 -0.76 3.27 -0.74
CA VAL A 379 -1.58 2.58 0.27
C VAL A 379 -0.76 1.84 1.35
N ASN A 380 -1.33 1.77 2.55
CA ASN A 380 -0.91 0.87 3.60
C ASN A 380 -2.01 -0.15 3.93
N TYR A 381 -1.63 -1.39 4.22
CA TYR A 381 -2.56 -2.48 4.53
C TYR A 381 -2.46 -2.93 5.99
N PHE A 382 -3.59 -3.24 6.60
CA PHE A 382 -3.71 -3.75 7.96
C PHE A 382 -4.66 -4.94 7.99
N ARG A 383 -4.32 -5.95 8.78
CA ARG A 383 -5.28 -7.02 9.08
C ARG A 383 -5.95 -6.72 10.41
N ILE A 384 -7.25 -6.47 10.40
CA ILE A 384 -8.01 -6.26 11.63
C ILE A 384 -8.63 -7.60 11.99
N ARG A 385 -8.15 -8.17 13.09
CA ARG A 385 -8.53 -9.50 13.55
C ARG A 385 -9.59 -9.38 14.62
N GLN A 386 -10.54 -10.30 14.56
CA GLN A 386 -11.48 -10.45 15.65
C GLN A 386 -10.73 -10.83 16.93
N GLY A 387 -10.99 -10.07 17.98
CA GLY A 387 -10.47 -10.29 19.32
C GLY A 387 -11.08 -11.51 20.00
N THR A 388 -10.69 -11.69 21.26
CA THR A 388 -11.35 -12.67 22.15
C THR A 388 -12.76 -12.27 22.53
N LYS A 389 -13.03 -10.96 22.48
CA LYS A 389 -14.33 -10.36 22.78
C LYS A 389 -14.96 -9.80 21.52
N ILE A 390 -16.24 -10.05 21.35
CA ILE A 390 -16.99 -9.57 20.18
C ILE A 390 -17.66 -8.26 20.56
N ARG A 391 -17.01 -7.15 20.20
CA ARG A 391 -17.45 -5.79 20.51
C ARG A 391 -17.45 -4.98 19.22
N ASN A 392 -18.43 -4.09 19.05
CA ASN A 392 -18.36 -3.10 17.98
C ASN A 392 -17.03 -2.34 18.08
N THR A 393 -16.42 -2.10 16.92
CA THR A 393 -15.08 -1.51 16.82
C THR A 393 -15.16 -0.24 16.00
N THR A 394 -14.51 0.81 16.50
CA THR A 394 -14.29 2.05 15.79
C THR A 394 -12.86 2.07 15.26
N ILE A 395 -12.71 2.43 13.99
CA ILE A 395 -11.42 2.73 13.35
C ILE A 395 -11.43 4.21 12.99
N GLU A 396 -10.40 4.93 13.41
CA GLU A 396 -10.20 6.35 13.14
C GLU A 396 -8.84 6.57 12.49
N LEU A 397 -8.80 7.40 11.46
CA LEU A 397 -7.58 7.94 10.89
C LEU A 397 -7.59 9.45 11.08
N GLU A 398 -6.46 10.01 11.49
CA GLU A 398 -6.23 11.45 11.51
C GLU A 398 -4.82 11.80 11.01
N ASP A 399 -4.70 12.90 10.27
CA ASP A 399 -3.43 13.53 9.93
C ASP A 399 -3.44 15.03 10.25
N GLU A 400 -2.26 15.62 10.40
CA GLU A 400 -2.09 17.05 10.75
C GLU A 400 -2.09 17.98 9.52
N GLU A 401 -1.87 17.45 8.32
CA GLU A 401 -1.72 18.18 7.06
C GLU A 401 -3.07 18.43 6.36
N GLY A 402 -4.12 17.68 6.73
CA GLY A 402 -5.45 17.77 6.15
C GLY A 402 -5.57 17.09 4.79
N GLU A 403 -4.83 16.01 4.55
CA GLU A 403 -4.86 15.29 3.26
C GLU A 403 -6.17 14.54 3.01
N ASN A 404 -6.42 14.20 1.75
CA ASN A 404 -7.60 13.44 1.35
C ASN A 404 -7.34 11.94 1.52
N TRP A 405 -7.88 11.37 2.60
CA TRP A 405 -7.78 9.94 2.87
C TRP A 405 -9.03 9.20 2.46
N GLN A 406 -8.86 7.91 2.21
CA GLN A 406 -9.96 6.96 2.16
C GLN A 406 -9.55 5.67 2.85
N ILE A 407 -10.49 5.11 3.61
CA ILE A 407 -10.37 3.79 4.17
C ILE A 407 -11.24 2.86 3.35
N VAL A 408 -10.65 1.75 2.90
CA VAL A 408 -11.37 0.68 2.21
C VAL A 408 -11.18 -0.60 2.99
N TYR A 409 -12.23 -1.37 3.23
CA TYR A 409 -12.08 -2.68 3.84
C TYR A 409 -12.89 -3.75 3.12
N ALA A 410 -12.41 -4.99 3.25
CA ALA A 410 -13.07 -6.18 2.75
C ALA A 410 -12.98 -7.30 3.80
N PRO A 411 -14.07 -8.06 4.06
CA PRO A 411 -14.00 -9.27 4.87
C PRO A 411 -13.08 -10.31 4.21
N MET A 412 -12.22 -10.96 5.00
CA MET A 412 -11.27 -11.96 4.48
C MET A 412 -11.97 -13.12 3.75
N ASN A 413 -13.15 -13.52 4.22
CA ASN A 413 -13.97 -14.57 3.62
C ASN A 413 -15.20 -14.01 2.86
N GLY A 414 -15.19 -12.70 2.58
CA GLY A 414 -16.28 -12.01 1.91
C GLY A 414 -16.25 -12.18 0.39
N SER A 415 -17.13 -11.43 -0.24
CA SER A 415 -17.25 -11.22 -1.67
C SER A 415 -17.00 -9.75 -2.02
N ARG A 416 -16.91 -9.46 -3.32
CA ARG A 416 -16.75 -8.11 -3.83
C ARG A 416 -17.85 -7.15 -3.33
N GLU A 417 -19.09 -7.63 -3.20
CA GLU A 417 -20.23 -6.86 -2.73
C GLU A 417 -20.13 -6.43 -1.26
N ASP A 418 -19.23 -7.07 -0.51
CA ASP A 418 -18.97 -6.76 0.90
C ASP A 418 -17.88 -5.70 1.10
N ILE A 419 -17.28 -5.19 0.01
CA ILE A 419 -16.27 -4.13 0.07
C ILE A 419 -16.94 -2.81 0.45
N VAL A 420 -16.36 -2.11 1.43
CA VAL A 420 -16.85 -0.82 1.88
C VAL A 420 -15.74 0.21 1.74
N MET A 421 -16.08 1.33 1.10
CA MET A 421 -15.19 2.48 0.89
C MET A 421 -15.72 3.68 1.67
N ILE A 422 -14.84 4.34 2.41
CA ILE A 422 -15.19 5.43 3.32
C ILE A 422 -14.23 6.58 3.08
N ASP A 423 -14.76 7.65 2.49
CA ASP A 423 -14.01 8.88 2.24
C ASP A 423 -13.85 9.71 3.50
N GLY A 424 -12.66 10.29 3.64
CA GLY A 424 -12.34 11.25 4.67
C GLY A 424 -12.62 12.69 4.26
N THR A 425 -12.60 13.56 5.25
CA THR A 425 -12.70 15.02 5.08
C THR A 425 -11.74 15.70 6.05
N ASP A 426 -10.99 16.70 5.59
CA ASP A 426 -10.05 17.49 6.39
C ASP A 426 -9.08 16.61 7.22
N GLY A 427 -8.46 15.63 6.55
CA GLY A 427 -7.48 14.74 7.16
C GLY A 427 -8.04 13.70 8.12
N LYS A 428 -9.35 13.45 8.10
CA LYS A 428 -10.01 12.52 9.04
C LYS A 428 -10.91 11.52 8.35
N VAL A 429 -10.83 10.26 8.76
CA VAL A 429 -11.76 9.18 8.39
C VAL A 429 -12.17 8.45 9.65
N SER A 430 -13.44 8.08 9.78
CA SER A 430 -13.92 7.25 10.90
C SER A 430 -14.93 6.24 10.41
N MET A 431 -14.88 5.03 10.96
CA MET A 431 -15.83 3.96 10.67
C MET A 431 -16.10 3.12 11.91
N GLU A 432 -17.28 2.51 11.94
CA GLU A 432 -17.67 1.54 12.95
C GLU A 432 -18.18 0.26 12.29
N PHE A 433 -17.84 -0.90 12.84
CA PHE A 433 -18.35 -2.18 12.36
C PHE A 433 -18.53 -3.20 13.49
N ASP A 434 -19.41 -4.18 13.25
CA ASP A 434 -19.64 -5.31 14.14
C ASP A 434 -18.78 -6.51 13.68
N PRO A 435 -17.67 -6.83 14.37
CA PRO A 435 -16.80 -7.93 13.98
C PRO A 435 -17.47 -9.29 14.15
N GLY A 436 -18.56 -9.40 14.91
CA GLY A 436 -19.35 -10.64 15.00
C GLY A 436 -20.08 -10.99 13.71
N GLN A 437 -20.34 -9.99 12.86
CA GLN A 437 -20.96 -10.18 11.53
C GLN A 437 -19.90 -10.22 10.43
N THR A 438 -18.88 -9.36 10.51
CA THR A 438 -17.88 -9.18 9.45
C THR A 438 -16.71 -10.18 9.54
N GLY A 439 -16.33 -10.60 10.75
CA GLY A 439 -15.12 -11.39 10.99
C GLY A 439 -13.83 -10.57 10.81
N ASP A 440 -12.73 -11.27 10.49
CA ASP A 440 -11.45 -10.65 10.11
C ASP A 440 -11.61 -9.83 8.81
N ILE A 441 -11.05 -8.62 8.77
CA ILE A 441 -11.01 -7.78 7.57
C ILE A 441 -9.56 -7.46 7.15
N ILE A 442 -9.37 -7.27 5.85
CA ILE A 442 -8.25 -6.48 5.33
C ILE A 442 -8.71 -5.02 5.24
N LEU A 443 -7.90 -4.11 5.76
CA LEU A 443 -8.11 -2.68 5.76
C LEU A 443 -7.00 -2.03 4.93
N ALA A 444 -7.37 -1.20 3.97
CA ALA A 444 -6.48 -0.40 3.15
C ALA A 444 -6.66 1.08 3.50
N VAL A 445 -5.56 1.75 3.84
CA VAL A 445 -5.48 3.18 4.10
C VAL A 445 -4.86 3.86 2.89
N ILE A 446 -5.67 4.58 2.13
CA ILE A 446 -5.33 5.17 0.84
C ILE A 446 -5.16 6.68 0.99
N ASN A 447 -4.02 7.20 0.54
CA ASN A 447 -3.86 8.62 0.28
C ASN A 447 -4.35 8.91 -1.14
N LYS A 448 -5.46 9.63 -1.29
CA LYS A 448 -6.08 9.94 -2.60
C LYS A 448 -5.36 11.07 -3.35
N GLY A 449 -4.39 11.70 -2.70
CA GLY A 449 -3.86 12.99 -3.14
C GLY A 449 -4.91 14.10 -3.04
N ASN A 450 -4.46 15.33 -3.24
CA ASN A 450 -5.35 16.50 -3.28
C ASN A 450 -5.63 16.93 -4.74
N ASP A 451 -6.56 17.88 -4.91
CA ASP A 451 -6.93 18.41 -6.24
C ASP A 451 -5.75 19.05 -7.00
N ASN A 452 -4.64 19.36 -6.32
CA ASN A 452 -3.42 19.87 -6.93
C ASN A 452 -2.39 18.77 -7.23
N PHE A 453 -2.70 17.50 -6.96
CA PHE A 453 -1.77 16.41 -7.19
C PHE A 453 -1.39 16.36 -8.67
N ASN A 454 -0.08 16.44 -8.90
CA ASN A 454 0.50 16.37 -10.22
C ASN A 454 1.31 15.08 -10.31
N PHE A 455 0.84 14.14 -11.11
CA PHE A 455 1.50 12.85 -11.35
C PHE A 455 2.92 12.99 -11.93
N ARG A 456 3.32 14.18 -12.43
CA ARG A 456 4.70 14.48 -12.83
C ARG A 456 5.62 14.94 -11.71
N SER A 457 5.06 15.27 -10.55
CA SER A 457 5.78 15.81 -9.42
C SER A 457 5.32 15.10 -8.15
N ILE A 458 5.56 13.80 -8.12
CA ILE A 458 5.26 12.96 -6.96
C ILE A 458 6.17 13.41 -5.80
N PRO A 459 5.61 13.70 -4.61
CA PRO A 459 6.41 14.01 -3.43
C PRO A 459 7.44 12.92 -3.11
N HIS A 460 8.61 13.33 -2.64
CA HIS A 460 9.66 12.37 -2.28
C HIS A 460 9.27 11.49 -1.08
N PHE A 461 8.53 12.06 -0.13
CA PHE A 461 7.98 11.39 1.05
C PHE A 461 6.45 11.35 0.96
N GLY A 462 5.83 10.32 1.54
CA GLY A 462 4.39 10.27 1.72
C GLY A 462 3.91 11.02 2.95
N THR A 463 2.59 11.07 3.14
CA THR A 463 1.96 11.80 4.26
C THR A 463 1.83 10.90 5.48
N GLN A 464 2.19 11.44 6.64
CA GLN A 464 2.02 10.77 7.94
C GLN A 464 0.55 10.74 8.35
N TYR A 465 0.12 9.69 9.05
CA TYR A 465 -1.20 9.60 9.67
C TYR A 465 -1.11 8.78 10.96
N LYS A 466 -2.08 8.99 11.85
CA LYS A 466 -2.31 8.12 13.00
C LYS A 466 -3.58 7.32 12.77
N LEU A 467 -3.47 6.00 12.84
CA LEU A 467 -4.59 5.06 12.82
C LEU A 467 -4.86 4.58 14.25
N THR A 468 -6.10 4.76 14.70
CA THR A 468 -6.58 4.26 15.99
C THR A 468 -7.64 3.18 15.75
N VAL A 469 -7.46 2.02 16.36
CA VAL A 469 -8.43 0.92 16.39
C VAL A 469 -8.79 0.66 17.84
N ARG A 470 -10.08 0.70 18.17
CA ARG A 470 -10.55 0.48 19.54
C ARG A 470 -12.00 -0.04 19.58
N PRO A 471 -12.42 -0.69 20.67
CA PRO A 471 -13.84 -0.89 20.93
C PRO A 471 -14.58 0.46 20.92
N THR A 472 -15.74 0.50 20.26
CA THR A 472 -16.56 1.71 20.13
C THR A 472 -17.00 2.23 21.50
N ILE A 473 -17.35 1.31 22.39
CA ILE A 473 -17.58 1.63 23.80
C ILE A 473 -16.28 1.29 24.55
N PRO A 474 -15.68 2.23 25.32
CA PRO A 474 -14.45 1.92 26.06
C PRO A 474 -14.66 0.80 27.08
N TYR A 475 -13.57 0.21 27.55
CA TYR A 475 -13.63 -0.75 28.63
C TYR A 475 -14.14 -0.10 29.92
N PRO A 476 -14.92 -0.81 30.76
CA PRO A 476 -15.20 -0.31 32.11
C PRO A 476 -13.89 -0.13 32.86
N GLU A 477 -13.84 0.80 33.82
CA GLU A 477 -12.73 0.92 34.77
C GLU A 477 -13.26 0.89 36.19
N ILE A 478 -12.50 0.29 37.12
CA ILE A 478 -12.83 0.28 38.54
C ILE A 478 -11.85 1.21 39.27
N SER A 479 -12.34 2.33 39.78
CA SER A 479 -11.51 3.32 40.50
C SER A 479 -11.47 3.08 42.01
N ALA A 480 -12.56 2.58 42.60
CA ALA A 480 -12.63 2.31 44.03
C ALA A 480 -13.79 1.38 44.40
N VAL A 481 -13.68 0.74 45.56
CA VAL A 481 -14.73 -0.11 46.13
C VAL A 481 -14.95 0.28 47.59
N LEU A 482 -16.19 0.56 47.97
CA LEU A 482 -16.55 1.00 49.32
C LEU A 482 -17.71 0.18 49.93
N PRO A 483 -17.57 -0.29 51.19
CA PRO A 483 -16.33 -0.27 51.98
C PRO A 483 -15.27 -1.21 51.38
N GLN A 484 -13.99 -0.87 51.55
CA GLN A 484 -12.86 -1.67 51.03
C GLN A 484 -12.57 -2.93 51.88
N SER A 485 -13.23 -3.06 53.04
CA SER A 485 -13.19 -4.23 53.91
C SER A 485 -14.58 -4.54 54.45
N VAL A 486 -14.95 -5.82 54.44
CA VAL A 486 -16.24 -6.30 54.94
C VAL A 486 -16.09 -7.57 55.78
N GLU A 487 -16.96 -7.73 56.78
CA GLU A 487 -16.98 -8.92 57.63
C GLU A 487 -17.69 -10.11 56.96
N THR A 488 -17.24 -11.34 57.22
CA THR A 488 -17.89 -12.58 56.72
C THR A 488 -19.19 -12.93 57.48
N GLY A 489 -20.04 -13.76 56.90
CA GLY A 489 -21.18 -14.41 57.58
C GLY A 489 -22.52 -13.69 57.48
N SER A 490 -22.68 -12.75 56.56
CA SER A 490 -23.96 -12.06 56.27
C SER A 490 -23.94 -11.39 54.90
N GLU A 491 -25.12 -10.98 54.43
CA GLU A 491 -25.24 -10.11 53.26
C GLU A 491 -24.56 -8.75 53.50
N LYS A 492 -23.75 -8.32 52.54
CA LYS A 492 -23.03 -7.04 52.54
C LYS A 492 -23.36 -6.27 51.27
N LEU A 493 -23.65 -4.98 51.43
CA LEU A 493 -23.76 -4.03 50.33
C LEU A 493 -22.40 -3.38 50.10
N ILE A 494 -21.93 -3.44 48.85
CA ILE A 494 -20.68 -2.86 48.39
C ILE A 494 -21.00 -1.94 47.23
N THR A 495 -20.36 -0.77 47.20
CA THR A 495 -20.46 0.18 46.09
C THR A 495 -19.16 0.16 45.31
N ILE A 496 -19.24 -0.08 44.00
CA ILE A 496 -18.12 -0.02 43.08
C ILE A 496 -18.21 1.31 42.34
N TYR A 497 -17.13 2.09 42.36
CA TYR A 497 -16.97 3.33 41.61
C TYR A 497 -16.03 3.13 40.43
N GLY A 498 -16.27 3.84 39.35
CA GLY A 498 -15.58 3.60 38.08
C GLY A 498 -16.02 4.52 36.96
N SER A 499 -15.83 4.06 35.74
CA SER A 499 -16.31 4.66 34.49
C SER A 499 -16.78 3.56 33.54
N GLU A 500 -17.58 3.96 32.54
CA GLU A 500 -18.07 3.10 31.46
C GLU A 500 -18.81 1.82 31.90
N PHE A 501 -19.42 1.80 33.09
CA PHE A 501 -20.33 0.73 33.47
C PHE A 501 -21.62 0.79 32.63
N GLN A 502 -22.19 -0.38 32.34
CA GLN A 502 -23.42 -0.49 31.57
C GLN A 502 -24.55 -1.14 32.36
N GLU A 503 -25.80 -0.82 32.01
CA GLU A 503 -26.96 -1.50 32.58
C GLU A 503 -26.91 -3.00 32.24
N GLY A 504 -27.03 -3.85 33.26
CA GLY A 504 -26.85 -5.30 33.11
C GLY A 504 -25.42 -5.80 33.33
N ALA A 505 -24.48 -4.93 33.73
CA ALA A 505 -23.14 -5.34 34.14
C ALA A 505 -23.18 -6.42 35.24
N GLN A 506 -22.28 -7.39 35.13
CA GLN A 506 -22.07 -8.44 36.11
C GLN A 506 -20.80 -8.19 36.92
N VAL A 507 -20.77 -8.72 38.12
CA VAL A 507 -19.60 -8.67 39.00
C VAL A 507 -19.20 -10.09 39.35
N SER A 508 -17.91 -10.33 39.55
CA SER A 508 -17.38 -11.58 40.08
C SER A 508 -16.15 -11.32 40.95
N PHE A 509 -15.77 -12.32 41.73
CA PHE A 509 -14.62 -12.25 42.64
C PHE A 509 -13.61 -13.34 42.31
N PHE A 510 -12.33 -13.00 42.42
CA PHE A 510 -11.24 -13.97 42.31
C PHE A 510 -10.34 -13.93 43.55
N PRO A 511 -10.13 -15.07 44.24
CA PRO A 511 -10.88 -16.33 44.11
C PRO A 511 -12.34 -16.20 44.60
N MET A 512 -13.28 -16.92 43.98
CA MET A 512 -14.71 -16.84 44.31
C MET A 512 -15.05 -17.39 45.71
N ASP A 513 -14.35 -18.43 46.18
CA ASP A 513 -14.37 -18.98 47.55
C ASP A 513 -15.76 -19.15 48.23
N GLY A 514 -16.83 -19.39 47.46
CA GLY A 514 -18.19 -19.55 48.01
C GLY A 514 -18.95 -18.24 48.27
N ILE A 515 -18.40 -17.10 47.84
CA ILE A 515 -19.13 -15.82 47.78
C ILE A 515 -20.29 -15.97 46.79
N SER A 516 -21.49 -15.55 47.19
CA SER A 516 -22.67 -15.52 46.32
C SER A 516 -23.05 -14.08 46.00
N ILE A 517 -23.33 -13.77 44.74
CA ILE A 517 -23.76 -12.43 44.33
C ILE A 517 -25.28 -12.43 44.25
N VAL A 518 -25.91 -11.67 45.13
CA VAL A 518 -27.37 -11.61 45.28
C VAL A 518 -27.97 -10.64 44.27
N ASN A 519 -27.35 -9.47 44.10
CA ASN A 519 -27.81 -8.45 43.17
C ASN A 519 -26.66 -7.55 42.70
N VAL A 520 -26.71 -7.15 41.43
CA VAL A 520 -25.89 -6.07 40.87
C VAL A 520 -26.86 -5.01 40.35
N GLU A 521 -26.93 -3.87 41.04
CA GLU A 521 -27.74 -2.72 40.66
C GLU A 521 -26.85 -1.72 39.91
N PHE A 522 -27.19 -1.48 38.63
CA PHE A 522 -26.62 -0.38 37.86
C PHE A 522 -27.23 0.94 38.31
N VAL A 523 -26.42 1.85 38.86
CA VAL A 523 -26.88 3.18 39.26
C VAL A 523 -26.68 4.17 38.12
N ASN A 524 -25.47 4.19 37.55
CA ASN A 524 -25.08 4.96 36.35
C ASN A 524 -23.69 4.48 35.87
N ALA A 525 -23.17 5.08 34.79
CA ALA A 525 -21.90 4.69 34.19
C ALA A 525 -20.66 4.79 35.11
N SER A 526 -20.76 5.46 36.26
CA SER A 526 -19.66 5.55 37.23
C SER A 526 -19.92 4.82 38.56
N GLN A 527 -21.05 4.13 38.70
CA GLN A 527 -21.42 3.49 39.96
C GLN A 527 -22.27 2.22 39.80
N LEU A 528 -21.82 1.14 40.45
CA LEU A 528 -22.59 -0.08 40.69
C LEU A 528 -22.80 -0.30 42.19
N LYS A 529 -23.95 -0.86 42.57
CA LYS A 529 -24.22 -1.36 43.92
C LYS A 529 -24.37 -2.87 43.88
N VAL A 530 -23.51 -3.56 44.61
CA VAL A 530 -23.43 -5.02 44.61
C VAL A 530 -23.80 -5.53 45.99
N THR A 531 -24.81 -6.39 46.05
CA THR A 531 -25.13 -7.13 47.28
C THR A 531 -24.53 -8.52 47.18
N VAL A 532 -23.65 -8.85 48.12
CA VAL A 532 -22.98 -10.16 48.20
C VAL A 532 -23.41 -10.86 49.48
N ASP A 533 -23.70 -12.15 49.39
CA ASP A 533 -23.86 -13.03 50.55
C ASP A 533 -22.59 -13.83 50.79
N THR A 534 -22.17 -13.90 52.05
CA THR A 534 -20.89 -14.49 52.44
C THR A 534 -21.09 -15.53 53.55
N PRO A 535 -20.58 -16.76 53.39
CA PRO A 535 -20.67 -17.76 54.44
C PRO A 535 -19.79 -17.38 55.64
N VAL A 536 -20.17 -17.87 56.82
CA VAL A 536 -19.48 -17.56 58.09
C VAL A 536 -18.02 -18.05 58.09
N ASP A 537 -17.76 -19.16 57.41
CA ASP A 537 -16.45 -19.82 57.29
C ASP A 537 -15.66 -19.40 56.03
N LEU A 538 -16.09 -18.34 55.32
CA LEU A 538 -15.35 -17.77 54.19
C LEU A 538 -13.92 -17.43 54.60
N SER A 539 -12.95 -17.83 53.78
CA SER A 539 -11.53 -17.55 53.98
C SER A 539 -11.29 -16.03 53.95
N THR A 540 -10.70 -15.49 55.02
CA THR A 540 -10.33 -14.07 55.08
C THR A 540 -9.24 -13.74 54.06
N GLY A 541 -9.19 -12.49 53.61
CA GLY A 541 -8.14 -11.99 52.72
C GLY A 541 -8.68 -11.13 51.59
N SER A 542 -7.77 -10.60 50.79
CA SER A 542 -8.10 -9.77 49.62
C SER A 542 -8.72 -10.60 48.51
N ARG A 543 -9.61 -9.99 47.74
CA ARG A 543 -10.20 -10.52 46.51
C ARG A 543 -10.06 -9.48 45.40
N THR A 544 -9.74 -9.96 44.21
CA THR A 544 -9.89 -9.20 42.98
C THR A 544 -11.37 -9.08 42.67
N ILE A 545 -11.84 -7.87 42.38
CA ILE A 545 -13.20 -7.64 41.87
C ILE A 545 -13.10 -7.52 40.36
N ILE A 546 -13.94 -8.23 39.64
CA ILE A 546 -14.02 -8.17 38.18
C ILE A 546 -15.42 -7.70 37.81
N VAL A 547 -15.52 -6.61 37.06
CA VAL A 547 -16.76 -6.12 36.44
C VAL A 547 -16.76 -6.53 34.97
N THR A 548 -17.87 -7.08 34.48
CA THR A 548 -18.09 -7.45 33.08
C THR A 548 -19.36 -6.77 32.57
N ASN A 549 -19.22 -5.88 31.60
CA ASN A 549 -20.36 -5.25 30.93
C ASN A 549 -21.05 -6.25 29.97
N PRO A 550 -22.30 -5.99 29.56
CA PRO A 550 -23.02 -6.81 28.59
C PRO A 550 -22.35 -6.89 27.21
N ASP A 551 -21.54 -5.90 26.84
CA ASP A 551 -20.75 -5.86 25.62
C ASP A 551 -19.39 -6.57 25.77
N GLU A 552 -19.24 -7.46 26.75
CA GLU A 552 -18.02 -8.23 27.07
C GLU A 552 -16.81 -7.37 27.54
N GLY A 553 -16.98 -6.05 27.68
CA GLY A 553 -15.98 -5.19 28.30
C GLY A 553 -15.71 -5.60 29.74
N THR A 554 -14.44 -5.77 30.14
CA THR A 554 -14.09 -6.17 31.52
C THR A 554 -13.10 -5.21 32.15
N ALA A 555 -13.24 -4.99 33.46
CA ALA A 555 -12.21 -4.43 34.30
C ALA A 555 -12.04 -5.25 35.57
N ASP A 556 -10.82 -5.28 36.07
CA ASP A 556 -10.49 -5.86 37.36
C ASP A 556 -9.81 -4.85 38.29
N LEU A 557 -10.06 -5.01 39.58
CA LEU A 557 -9.34 -4.30 40.64
C LEU A 557 -8.72 -5.34 41.57
N ASP A 558 -7.43 -5.60 41.38
CA ASP A 558 -6.70 -6.53 42.23
C ASP A 558 -6.67 -6.04 43.69
N GLY A 559 -6.98 -6.95 44.61
CA GLY A 559 -7.17 -6.64 46.02
C GLY A 559 -8.24 -5.58 46.32
N GLY A 560 -9.20 -5.37 45.41
CA GLY A 560 -10.23 -4.34 45.53
C GLY A 560 -11.12 -4.44 46.77
N LEU A 561 -11.25 -5.63 47.37
CA LEU A 561 -12.02 -5.86 48.58
C LEU A 561 -11.34 -6.87 49.51
N THR A 562 -11.34 -6.61 50.81
CA THR A 562 -10.81 -7.53 51.82
C THR A 562 -11.92 -8.09 52.71
N PHE A 563 -11.97 -9.42 52.85
CA PHE A 563 -12.85 -10.07 53.80
C PHE A 563 -12.15 -10.29 55.14
N THR A 564 -12.77 -9.84 56.23
CA THR A 564 -12.31 -10.04 57.62
C THR A 564 -13.28 -10.93 58.38
N GLN A 565 -12.80 -11.66 59.38
CA GLN A 565 -13.66 -12.55 60.17
C GLN A 565 -14.71 -11.72 60.93
N GLY A 566 -16.00 -12.07 60.77
CA GLY A 566 -17.07 -11.47 61.58
C GLY A 566 -16.92 -11.82 63.06
N VAL A 567 -17.22 -10.87 63.96
CA VAL A 567 -17.24 -11.15 65.40
C VAL A 567 -18.42 -12.09 65.69
N PRO A 568 -18.22 -13.27 66.31
CA PRO A 568 -19.34 -14.13 66.71
C PRO A 568 -20.25 -13.33 67.64
N SER A 569 -21.53 -13.20 67.29
CA SER A 569 -22.52 -12.56 68.15
C SER A 569 -22.55 -13.31 69.49
N SER A 570 -22.00 -12.73 70.55
CA SER A 570 -22.19 -13.26 71.90
C SER A 570 -23.65 -13.08 72.29
N SER A 571 -24.37 -14.19 72.44
CA SER A 571 -25.65 -14.20 73.10
C SER A 571 -25.46 -13.66 74.53
N LYS A 572 -26.04 -12.49 74.82
CA LYS A 572 -26.15 -11.99 76.19
C LYS A 572 -27.07 -12.92 76.97
N ASP A 573 -26.48 -13.71 77.86
CA ASP A 573 -27.21 -14.27 79.00
C ASP A 573 -27.37 -13.16 80.05
N ASP A 574 -28.61 -12.74 80.25
CA ASP A 574 -29.04 -11.93 81.39
C ASP A 574 -29.03 -12.81 82.65
N GLY A 575 -28.12 -12.52 83.58
CA GLY A 575 -28.04 -13.18 84.87
C GLY A 575 -27.33 -12.30 85.90
N GLY A 576 -28.08 -11.40 86.54
CA GLY A 576 -27.56 -10.57 87.62
C GLY A 576 -27.29 -11.33 88.91
N CYS A 577 -26.29 -10.90 89.69
CA CYS A 577 -26.44 -10.64 91.11
C CYS A 577 -25.23 -9.89 91.70
N SER A 578 -25.54 -9.03 92.66
CA SER A 578 -24.67 -8.13 93.41
C SER A 578 -23.63 -8.83 94.30
N SER A 579 -22.48 -8.19 94.53
CA SER A 579 -22.05 -7.78 95.88
C SER A 579 -20.75 -6.97 95.90
N SER A 580 -20.71 -6.10 96.91
CA SER A 580 -19.73 -5.14 97.38
C SER A 580 -18.28 -5.62 97.58
N GLY A 581 -17.30 -4.73 97.40
CA GLY A 581 -15.93 -4.92 97.89
C GLY A 581 -15.00 -3.73 97.64
N THR A 582 -14.78 -2.93 98.69
CA THR A 582 -13.98 -1.69 98.85
C THR A 582 -12.48 -1.71 98.48
N ARG A 583 -12.02 -0.57 97.91
CA ARG A 583 -10.78 0.24 98.12
C ARG A 583 -9.38 -0.42 98.21
N SER A 584 -8.43 0.02 97.36
CA SER A 584 -7.31 0.97 97.70
C SER A 584 -6.48 1.25 96.41
N THR A 585 -6.48 2.46 95.84
CA THR A 585 -5.49 3.57 95.92
C THR A 585 -4.03 3.26 95.61
N SER A 586 -3.56 3.69 94.41
CA SER A 586 -2.31 4.45 94.23
C SER A 586 -2.30 5.24 92.89
N PHE A 587 -2.16 6.56 92.99
CA PHE A 587 -1.65 7.50 91.97
C PHE A 587 -0.10 7.61 92.14
N PRO A 588 0.69 8.39 91.35
CA PRO A 588 0.48 9.09 90.06
C PRO A 588 1.59 8.70 89.02
N THR A 589 1.67 9.21 87.78
CA THR A 589 2.49 10.39 87.34
C THR A 589 2.32 10.53 85.81
N ILE A 590 1.59 11.52 85.29
CA ILE A 590 2.05 12.73 84.57
C ILE A 590 3.23 12.56 83.59
N LEU A 591 2.99 12.68 82.27
CA LEU A 591 3.62 13.73 81.45
C LEU A 591 2.75 14.08 80.21
N PHE A 592 2.48 15.38 80.10
CA PHE A 592 1.88 16.13 78.99
C PHE A 592 2.78 16.13 77.74
N VAL A 593 2.23 16.34 76.53
CA VAL A 593 2.33 17.61 75.77
C VAL A 593 1.21 17.69 74.74
N LEU A 594 0.52 18.82 74.79
CA LEU A 594 -0.53 19.33 73.90
C LEU A 594 0.11 20.46 73.06
N PHE A 595 -0.15 20.53 71.75
CA PHE A 595 -0.18 21.74 70.89
C PHE A 595 -0.44 21.22 69.46
N GLY A 596 -1.33 21.73 68.62
CA GLY A 596 -2.09 22.97 68.64
C GLY A 596 -1.91 23.72 67.31
N LEU A 597 -2.97 23.67 66.47
CA LEU A 597 -3.46 24.69 65.52
C LEU A 597 -2.66 25.12 64.26
N LEU A 598 -3.33 24.90 63.10
CA LEU A 598 -3.86 25.88 62.11
C LEU A 598 -2.95 26.97 61.50
N PHE A 599 -3.07 27.15 60.16
CA PHE A 599 -3.33 28.37 59.35
C PHE A 599 -2.90 28.06 57.89
N ALA A 600 -3.78 27.89 56.90
CA ALA A 600 -4.58 28.85 56.12
C ALA A 600 -3.82 29.86 55.22
N VAL A 601 -3.99 29.65 53.91
CA VAL A 601 -4.23 30.62 52.80
C VAL A 601 -3.19 31.73 52.50
N ARG A 602 -2.76 31.82 51.22
CA ARG A 602 -2.73 33.08 50.45
C ARG A 602 -2.57 32.93 48.93
N ARG A 603 -3.43 33.64 48.19
CA ARG A 603 -3.36 34.04 46.76
C ARG A 603 -2.30 35.13 46.51
N ARG A 604 -1.75 35.17 45.27
CA ARG A 604 -1.55 36.31 44.31
C ARG A 604 -0.45 35.91 43.30
N ILE A 605 -0.69 35.75 41.99
CA ILE A 605 -0.86 36.71 40.86
C ILE A 605 0.36 37.64 40.59
N PHE A 606 0.79 37.62 39.31
CA PHE A 606 1.62 38.51 38.46
C PHE A 606 3.15 38.41 38.57
N LEU A 607 3.79 37.87 37.52
CA LEU A 607 4.28 38.63 36.35
C LEU A 607 4.26 37.75 35.10
#